data_AF-A0A2V5X1W0-F1
#
_entry.id   AF-A0A2V5X1W0-F1
#
_cell.length_a   1.000
_cell.length_b   1.000
_cell.length_c   1.000
_cell.angle_alpha   90.00
_cell.angle_beta   90.00
_cell.angle_gamma   90.00
#
_symmetry.space_group_name_H-M   'P 1'
#
loop_
_entity.id
_entity.type
_entity.pdbx_description
1 polymer ?
#
loop_
_entity_poly.entity_id
_entity_poly.type
_entity_poly.pdbx_seq_one_letter_code
_entity_poly.pdbx_strand_id
1 'polypeptide(L)'
;DAEALQSATSWLAKILPKVGAWLFGQVSKVASWFGVLAGLALIPVYAFYFLLEKEGIEKKWTDYLPIARSGFKDELVFVLRSINGYLIAFFRGQVIVALCDGILYTIGFFIVGLPYAFLLGVMATVLTMIPFLGAITTCLMALVIAFVQFGDWWHPLGVLTVFAVVQTLEGLVISPKIMGERVGLHPLTIIIAVMAGTTLLGGLLGGILAIPLTAALRVIMFRYVWKKREA
;
A
#
# COMPACT_ATOMS: atom_id res chain seq x y z
N ASP A 1 -57.73 -29.10 15.07
CA ASP A 1 -57.16 -27.85 14.54
C ASP A 1 -56.14 -28.10 13.44
N ALA A 2 -56.61 -28.31 12.21
CA ALA A 2 -55.77 -28.56 11.04
C ALA A 2 -55.16 -27.26 10.44
N GLU A 3 -55.82 -26.11 10.64
CA GLU A 3 -55.35 -24.80 10.19
C GLU A 3 -54.12 -24.30 10.96
N ALA A 4 -54.03 -24.62 12.26
CA ALA A 4 -52.85 -24.33 13.08
C ALA A 4 -51.62 -25.11 12.61
N LEU A 5 -51.81 -26.35 12.14
CA LEU A 5 -50.73 -27.18 11.61
C LEU A 5 -50.28 -26.72 10.21
N GLN A 6 -51.18 -26.22 9.36
CA GLN A 6 -50.84 -25.67 8.03
C GLN A 6 -50.14 -24.30 8.11
N SER A 7 -50.55 -23.44 9.03
CA SER A 7 -49.88 -22.14 9.26
C SER A 7 -48.48 -22.33 9.87
N ALA A 8 -48.31 -23.27 10.80
CA ALA A 8 -47.01 -23.61 11.38
C ALA A 8 -46.04 -24.20 10.33
N THR A 9 -46.52 -25.10 9.46
CA THR A 9 -45.70 -25.72 8.40
C THR A 9 -45.30 -24.73 7.31
N SER A 10 -46.18 -23.83 6.91
CA SER A 10 -45.86 -22.79 5.92
C SER A 10 -44.93 -21.69 6.46
N TRP A 11 -45.03 -21.37 7.76
CA TRP A 11 -44.09 -20.48 8.45
C TRP A 11 -42.70 -21.11 8.57
N LEU A 12 -42.63 -22.38 8.99
CA LEU A 12 -41.38 -23.16 9.03
C LEU A 12 -40.74 -23.26 7.65
N ALA A 13 -41.52 -23.56 6.61
CA ALA A 13 -41.03 -23.65 5.23
C ALA A 13 -40.46 -22.32 4.71
N LYS A 14 -40.90 -21.17 5.24
CA LYS A 14 -40.37 -19.83 4.88
C LYS A 14 -39.13 -19.44 5.70
N ILE A 15 -38.99 -19.95 6.91
CA ILE A 15 -37.90 -19.57 7.84
C ILE A 15 -36.69 -20.49 7.71
N LEU A 16 -36.90 -21.80 7.55
CA LEU A 16 -35.82 -22.78 7.34
C LEU A 16 -34.82 -22.36 6.25
N PRO A 17 -35.24 -21.96 5.03
CA PRO A 17 -34.30 -21.54 4.00
C PRO A 17 -33.62 -20.20 4.30
N LYS A 18 -34.30 -19.25 4.98
CA LYS A 18 -33.69 -17.96 5.38
C LYS A 18 -32.64 -18.12 6.47
N VAL A 19 -32.92 -18.95 7.47
CA VAL A 19 -32.00 -19.27 8.56
C VAL A 19 -30.83 -20.11 8.04
N GLY A 20 -31.11 -21.09 7.18
CA GLY A 20 -30.08 -21.87 6.50
C GLY A 20 -29.15 -20.98 5.68
N ALA A 21 -29.69 -20.14 4.80
CA ALA A 21 -28.88 -19.22 3.98
C ALA A 21 -28.08 -18.22 4.82
N TRP A 22 -28.65 -17.70 5.92
CA TRP A 22 -27.92 -16.83 6.84
C TRP A 22 -26.78 -17.57 7.56
N LEU A 23 -27.02 -18.78 8.06
CA LEU A 23 -26.00 -19.63 8.72
C LEU A 23 -24.88 -20.01 7.74
N PHE A 24 -25.21 -20.47 6.54
CA PHE A 24 -24.21 -20.75 5.49
C PHE A 24 -23.44 -19.48 5.10
N GLY A 25 -24.10 -18.32 5.07
CA GLY A 25 -23.46 -17.02 4.86
C GLY A 25 -22.50 -16.62 5.98
N GLN A 26 -22.78 -16.97 7.24
CA GLN A 26 -21.86 -16.72 8.35
C GLN A 26 -20.68 -17.71 8.34
N VAL A 27 -20.95 -18.99 8.11
CA VAL A 27 -19.91 -20.04 8.05
C VAL A 27 -18.91 -19.76 6.92
N SER A 28 -19.39 -19.36 5.73
CA SER A 28 -18.52 -18.99 4.61
C SER A 28 -17.68 -17.74 4.89
N LYS A 29 -18.24 -16.73 5.57
CA LYS A 29 -17.47 -15.56 6.03
C LYS A 29 -16.39 -15.97 7.02
N VAL A 30 -16.70 -16.78 8.03
CA VAL A 30 -15.73 -17.25 9.02
C VAL A 30 -14.64 -18.09 8.37
N ALA A 31 -14.98 -18.98 7.42
CA ALA A 31 -14.00 -19.75 6.66
C ALA A 31 -13.09 -18.86 5.81
N SER A 32 -13.63 -17.81 5.18
CA SER A 32 -12.85 -16.82 4.44
C SER A 32 -11.88 -16.06 5.36
N TRP A 33 -12.34 -15.62 6.54
CA TRP A 33 -11.49 -15.01 7.55
C TRP A 33 -10.38 -15.94 8.03
N PHE A 34 -10.68 -17.23 8.19
CA PHE A 34 -9.67 -18.24 8.53
C PHE A 34 -8.62 -18.40 7.42
N GLY A 35 -9.04 -18.41 6.15
CA GLY A 35 -8.11 -18.43 5.02
C GLY A 35 -7.19 -17.21 4.97
N VAL A 36 -7.73 -16.01 5.22
CA VAL A 36 -6.95 -14.77 5.32
C VAL A 36 -5.97 -14.84 6.50
N LEU A 37 -6.42 -15.29 7.66
CA LEU A 37 -5.57 -15.42 8.86
C LEU A 37 -4.43 -16.42 8.64
N ALA A 38 -4.74 -17.58 8.05
CA ALA A 38 -3.75 -18.59 7.71
C ALA A 38 -2.73 -18.06 6.69
N GLY A 39 -3.20 -17.35 5.65
CA GLY A 39 -2.33 -16.66 4.70
C GLY A 39 -1.43 -15.64 5.39
N LEU A 40 -1.99 -14.81 6.27
CA LEU A 40 -1.23 -13.82 7.05
C LEU A 40 -0.18 -14.48 7.97
N ALA A 41 -0.50 -15.63 8.56
CA ALA A 41 0.41 -16.40 9.40
C ALA A 41 1.54 -17.08 8.60
N LEU A 42 1.30 -17.43 7.34
CA LEU A 42 2.33 -17.99 6.45
C LEU A 42 3.34 -16.93 5.98
N ILE A 43 2.94 -15.66 5.87
CA ILE A 43 3.85 -14.57 5.44
C ILE A 43 5.11 -14.49 6.31
N PRO A 44 5.07 -14.39 7.65
CA PRO A 44 6.27 -14.33 8.47
C PRO A 44 7.10 -15.61 8.41
N VAL A 45 6.47 -16.78 8.24
CA VAL A 45 7.18 -18.06 8.04
C VAL A 45 7.98 -18.01 6.74
N TYR A 46 7.33 -17.66 5.63
CA TYR A 46 8.01 -17.53 4.34
C TYR A 46 9.07 -16.43 4.36
N ALA A 47 8.80 -15.29 4.98
CA ALA A 47 9.76 -14.21 5.12
C ALA A 47 10.99 -14.66 5.92
N PHE A 48 10.81 -15.40 7.02
CA PHE A 48 11.90 -15.96 7.81
C PHE A 48 12.76 -16.92 6.98
N TYR A 49 12.14 -17.88 6.29
CA TYR A 49 12.86 -18.80 5.41
C TYR A 49 13.58 -18.09 4.26
N PHE A 50 12.94 -17.11 3.61
CA PHE A 50 13.58 -16.33 2.54
C PHE A 50 14.75 -15.48 3.05
N LEU A 51 14.63 -14.92 4.25
CA LEU A 51 15.73 -14.17 4.87
C LEU A 51 16.89 -15.09 5.25
N LEU A 52 16.62 -16.30 5.74
CA LEU A 52 17.63 -17.30 6.06
C LEU A 52 18.36 -17.78 4.79
N GLU A 53 17.62 -18.00 3.71
CA GLU A 53 18.15 -18.51 2.44
C GLU A 53 18.70 -17.39 1.52
N LYS A 54 18.68 -16.12 1.96
CA LYS A 54 19.01 -14.95 1.12
C LYS A 54 20.33 -15.14 0.36
N GLU A 55 21.39 -15.56 1.05
CA GLU A 55 22.71 -15.74 0.44
C GLU A 55 22.75 -16.91 -0.55
N GLY A 56 21.99 -17.98 -0.27
CA GLY A 56 21.86 -19.14 -1.15
C GLY A 56 21.11 -18.79 -2.43
N ILE A 57 20.05 -18.00 -2.31
CA ILE A 57 19.28 -17.46 -3.43
C ILE A 57 20.18 -16.53 -4.24
N GLU A 58 20.84 -15.53 -3.64
CA GLU A 58 21.76 -14.58 -4.29
C GLU A 58 22.89 -15.24 -5.11
N LYS A 59 23.43 -16.36 -4.63
CA LYS A 59 24.49 -17.10 -5.33
C LYS A 59 23.97 -18.04 -6.42
N LYS A 60 22.72 -18.50 -6.34
CA LYS A 60 22.10 -19.46 -7.26
C LYS A 60 21.08 -18.86 -8.24
N TRP A 61 20.95 -17.53 -8.34
CA TRP A 61 20.09 -16.90 -9.39
C TRP A 61 20.41 -17.47 -10.79
N THR A 62 21.68 -17.79 -11.03
CA THR A 62 22.15 -18.40 -12.27
C THR A 62 21.66 -19.83 -12.50
N ASP A 63 21.28 -20.57 -11.48
CA ASP A 63 20.90 -22.00 -11.57
C ASP A 63 19.38 -22.20 -11.61
N TYR A 64 18.61 -21.26 -11.04
CA TYR A 64 17.14 -21.27 -11.12
C TYR A 64 16.59 -20.82 -12.47
N LEU A 65 17.40 -20.16 -13.29
CA LEU A 65 17.02 -19.71 -14.63
C LEU A 65 17.34 -20.79 -15.67
N PRO A 66 16.34 -21.40 -16.34
CA PRO A 66 16.54 -22.41 -17.38
C PRO A 66 16.93 -21.74 -18.70
N ILE A 67 18.01 -20.96 -18.69
CA ILE A 67 18.52 -20.27 -19.88
C ILE A 67 19.96 -20.70 -20.09
N ALA A 68 20.17 -21.50 -21.14
CA ALA A 68 21.47 -21.94 -21.57
C ALA A 68 22.39 -20.73 -21.82
N ARG A 69 23.65 -20.86 -21.37
CA ARG A 69 24.73 -19.85 -21.42
C ARG A 69 24.61 -18.86 -22.59
N SER A 70 24.23 -17.62 -22.32
CA SER A 70 24.37 -16.48 -23.24
C SER A 70 24.41 -15.16 -22.46
N GLY A 71 24.93 -14.09 -23.08
CA GLY A 71 25.03 -12.74 -22.47
C GLY A 71 23.70 -12.16 -21.96
N PHE A 72 22.56 -12.71 -22.40
CA PHE A 72 21.23 -12.38 -21.89
C PHE A 72 21.05 -12.74 -20.39
N LYS A 73 21.77 -13.75 -19.90
CA LYS A 73 21.71 -14.18 -18.50
C LYS A 73 22.32 -13.15 -17.56
N ASP A 74 23.48 -12.61 -17.93
CA ASP A 74 24.17 -11.58 -17.14
C ASP A 74 23.35 -10.29 -17.12
N GLU A 75 22.68 -9.98 -18.22
CA GLU A 75 21.75 -8.85 -18.31
C GLU A 75 20.51 -9.03 -17.44
N LEU A 76 19.92 -10.22 -17.41
CA LEU A 76 18.77 -10.52 -16.55
C LEU A 76 19.14 -10.47 -15.07
N VAL A 77 20.30 -11.02 -14.68
CA VAL A 77 20.82 -10.93 -13.31
C VAL A 77 21.10 -9.48 -12.92
N PHE A 78 21.65 -8.68 -13.83
CA PHE A 78 21.86 -7.24 -13.61
C PHE A 78 20.54 -6.50 -13.37
N VAL A 79 19.51 -6.77 -14.18
CA VAL A 79 18.17 -6.18 -14.01
C VAL A 79 17.57 -6.54 -12.65
N LEU A 80 17.64 -7.82 -12.27
CA LEU A 80 17.06 -8.30 -11.02
C LEU A 80 17.77 -7.71 -9.78
N ARG A 81 19.11 -7.64 -9.81
CA ARG A 81 19.88 -6.93 -8.76
C ARG A 81 19.55 -5.45 -8.70
N SER A 82 19.35 -4.81 -9.84
CA SER A 82 18.96 -3.40 -9.91
C SER A 82 17.58 -3.18 -9.29
N ILE A 83 16.58 -4.00 -9.64
CA ILE A 83 15.23 -3.95 -9.04
C ILE A 83 15.32 -4.12 -7.52
N ASN A 84 16.08 -5.11 -7.04
CA ASN A 84 16.27 -5.33 -5.60
C ASN A 84 16.87 -4.09 -4.91
N GLY A 85 17.89 -3.48 -5.52
CA GLY A 85 18.49 -2.24 -5.02
C GLY A 85 17.50 -1.07 -4.95
N TYR A 86 16.65 -0.91 -5.97
CA TYR A 86 15.60 0.11 -5.98
C TYR A 86 14.51 -0.16 -4.93
N LEU A 87 14.10 -1.41 -4.76
CA LEU A 87 13.13 -1.79 -3.72
C LEU A 87 13.68 -1.46 -2.34
N ILE A 88 14.92 -1.87 -2.03
CA ILE A 88 15.55 -1.59 -0.73
C ILE A 88 15.64 -0.07 -0.49
N ALA A 89 16.09 0.70 -1.48
CA ALA A 89 16.20 2.15 -1.37
C ALA A 89 14.82 2.82 -1.20
N PHE A 90 13.82 2.39 -1.96
CA PHE A 90 12.45 2.91 -1.89
C PHE A 90 11.82 2.62 -0.52
N PHE A 91 11.84 1.37 -0.05
CA PHE A 91 11.26 1.01 1.25
C PHE A 91 11.98 1.74 2.40
N ARG A 92 13.32 1.82 2.37
CA ARG A 92 14.06 2.58 3.38
C ARG A 92 13.73 4.06 3.35
N GLY A 93 13.61 4.65 2.16
CA GLY A 93 13.20 6.03 1.99
C GLY A 93 11.77 6.26 2.49
N GLN A 94 10.84 5.39 2.11
CA GLN A 94 9.43 5.51 2.46
C GLN A 94 9.19 5.45 3.97
N VAL A 95 9.91 4.60 4.71
CA VAL A 95 9.83 4.58 6.17
C VAL A 95 10.26 5.93 6.78
N ILE A 96 11.31 6.55 6.25
CA ILE A 96 11.78 7.86 6.75
C ILE A 96 10.77 8.95 6.38
N VAL A 97 10.25 8.96 5.15
CA VAL A 97 9.19 9.89 4.71
C VAL A 97 7.97 9.77 5.62
N ALA A 98 7.48 8.55 5.84
CA ALA A 98 6.31 8.32 6.66
C ALA A 98 6.49 8.79 8.11
N LEU A 99 7.68 8.59 8.69
CA LEU A 99 8.01 9.13 10.01
C LEU A 99 8.04 10.66 10.03
N CYS A 100 8.62 11.29 9.00
CA CYS A 100 8.60 12.75 8.87
C CYS A 100 7.16 13.28 8.77
N ASP A 101 6.33 12.65 7.93
CA ASP A 101 4.92 13.04 7.78
C ASP A 101 4.15 12.90 9.08
N GLY A 102 4.32 11.77 9.79
CA GLY A 102 3.69 11.56 11.09
C GLY A 102 4.01 12.65 12.09
N ILE A 103 5.29 13.03 12.19
CA ILE A 103 5.74 14.12 13.08
C ILE A 103 5.12 15.45 12.65
N LEU A 104 5.15 15.76 11.34
CA LEU A 104 4.62 17.01 10.81
C LEU A 104 3.10 17.11 10.98
N TYR A 105 2.35 16.04 10.73
CA TYR A 105 0.91 15.98 10.96
C TYR A 105 0.58 16.09 12.44
N THR A 106 1.30 15.41 13.33
CA THR A 106 1.12 15.56 14.78
C THR A 106 1.30 17.02 15.20
N ILE A 107 2.40 17.67 14.79
CA ILE A 107 2.67 19.07 15.14
C ILE A 107 1.60 19.99 14.55
N GLY A 108 1.26 19.81 13.27
CA GLY A 108 0.24 20.62 12.60
C GLY A 108 -1.13 20.50 13.26
N PHE A 109 -1.57 19.28 13.58
CA PHE A 109 -2.86 19.07 14.26
C PHE A 109 -2.84 19.53 15.71
N PHE A 110 -1.69 19.51 16.40
CA PHE A 110 -1.54 20.14 17.71
C PHE A 110 -1.71 21.66 17.63
N ILE A 111 -1.13 22.31 16.62
CA ILE A 111 -1.28 23.76 16.40
C ILE A 111 -2.74 24.13 16.14
N VAL A 112 -3.48 23.28 15.42
CA VAL A 112 -4.92 23.46 15.18
C VAL A 112 -5.77 23.20 16.44
N GLY A 113 -5.22 22.53 17.46
CA GLY A 113 -5.91 22.23 18.71
C GLY A 113 -6.75 20.94 18.68
N LEU A 114 -6.45 20.00 17.78
CA LEU A 114 -7.20 18.74 17.71
C LEU A 114 -6.87 17.82 18.91
N PRO A 115 -7.89 17.31 19.62
CA PRO A 115 -7.70 16.48 20.83
C PRO A 115 -7.05 15.11 20.55
N TYR A 116 -7.00 14.69 19.28
CA TYR A 116 -6.40 13.43 18.83
C TYR A 116 -5.20 13.64 17.88
N ALA A 117 -4.55 14.80 17.92
CA ALA A 117 -3.43 15.15 17.04
C ALA A 117 -2.31 14.09 17.02
N PHE A 118 -1.91 13.59 18.19
CA PHE A 118 -0.88 12.55 18.29
C PHE A 118 -1.34 11.23 17.66
N LEU A 119 -2.55 10.77 17.97
CA LEU A 119 -3.10 9.54 17.40
C LEU A 119 -3.21 9.64 15.87
N LEU A 120 -3.66 10.78 15.36
CA LEU A 120 -3.75 11.05 13.93
C LEU A 120 -2.39 11.04 13.25
N GLY A 121 -1.34 11.56 13.87
CA GLY A 121 0.01 11.49 13.29
C GLY A 121 0.62 10.09 13.36
N VAL A 122 0.34 9.29 14.39
CA VAL A 122 0.71 7.87 14.40
C VAL A 122 -0.01 7.11 13.29
N MET A 123 -1.30 7.36 13.10
CA MET A 123 -2.05 6.82 11.97
C MET A 123 -1.46 7.29 10.63
N ALA A 124 -1.07 8.56 10.54
CA ALA A 124 -0.40 9.11 9.37
C ALA A 124 0.85 8.31 9.03
N THR A 125 1.75 8.07 9.99
CA THR A 125 2.97 7.27 9.78
C THR A 125 2.68 5.89 9.19
N VAL A 126 1.62 5.22 9.67
CA VAL A 126 1.27 3.87 9.17
C VAL A 126 0.64 3.95 7.79
N LEU A 127 -0.25 4.93 7.58
CA LEU A 127 -1.02 5.07 6.35
C LEU A 127 -0.16 5.62 5.20
N THR A 128 0.70 6.61 5.46
CA THR A 128 1.60 7.23 4.46
C THR A 128 2.70 6.30 4.00
N MET A 129 2.90 5.14 4.66
CA MET A 129 3.66 4.03 4.10
C MET A 129 3.18 3.66 2.68
N ILE A 130 1.90 3.86 2.37
CA ILE A 130 1.35 3.83 1.00
C ILE A 130 1.30 5.27 0.45
N PRO A 131 2.14 5.62 -0.53
CA PRO A 131 2.19 6.96 -1.11
C PRO A 131 0.82 7.44 -1.60
N PHE A 132 0.54 8.72 -1.41
CA PHE A 132 -0.72 9.43 -1.73
C PHE A 132 -1.95 8.94 -0.95
N LEU A 133 -2.19 7.63 -0.90
CA LEU A 133 -3.35 7.04 -0.23
C LEU A 133 -3.34 7.37 1.26
N GLY A 134 -2.17 7.31 1.88
CA GLY A 134 -2.04 7.56 3.31
C GLY A 134 -2.32 9.00 3.72
N ALA A 135 -1.81 9.95 2.94
CA ALA A 135 -2.02 11.37 3.18
C ALA A 135 -3.52 11.73 3.01
N ILE A 136 -4.16 11.24 1.94
CA ILE A 136 -5.58 11.47 1.67
C ILE A 136 -6.47 10.88 2.78
N THR A 137 -6.21 9.64 3.17
CA THR A 137 -6.99 8.95 4.22
C THR A 137 -6.83 9.64 5.57
N THR A 138 -5.61 10.04 5.93
CA THR A 138 -5.35 10.77 7.17
C THR A 138 -6.04 12.13 7.19
N CYS A 139 -5.98 12.88 6.08
CA CYS A 139 -6.67 14.15 5.94
C CYS A 139 -8.19 14.00 6.10
N LEU A 140 -8.78 12.99 5.44
CA LEU A 140 -10.21 12.71 5.54
C LEU A 140 -10.63 12.39 6.98
N MET A 141 -9.86 11.55 7.69
CA MET A 141 -10.15 11.23 9.09
C MET A 141 -10.03 12.46 9.99
N ALA A 142 -8.99 13.27 9.81
CA ALA A 142 -8.79 14.50 10.56
C ALA A 142 -9.92 15.52 10.32
N LEU A 143 -10.39 15.64 9.08
CA LEU A 143 -11.52 16.51 8.73
C LEU A 143 -12.82 16.08 9.39
N VAL A 144 -13.13 14.78 9.36
CA VAL A 144 -14.33 14.23 10.01
C VAL A 144 -14.28 14.51 11.51
N ILE A 145 -13.13 14.28 12.15
CA ILE A 145 -12.96 14.53 13.59
C ILE A 145 -13.10 16.03 13.90
N ALA A 146 -12.46 16.90 13.12
CA ALA A 146 -12.57 18.36 13.32
C ALA A 146 -14.02 18.82 13.22
N PHE A 147 -14.75 18.36 12.20
CA PHE A 147 -16.14 18.74 11.97
C PHE A 147 -17.08 18.23 13.06
N VAL A 148 -16.95 16.95 13.45
CA VAL A 148 -17.80 16.33 14.47
C VAL A 148 -17.55 16.91 15.86
N GLN A 149 -16.29 17.25 16.18
CA GLN A 149 -15.92 17.64 17.54
C GLN A 149 -16.12 19.13 17.81
N PHE A 150 -15.82 20.00 16.85
CA PHE A 150 -15.92 21.45 17.04
C PHE A 150 -17.19 22.04 16.43
N GLY A 151 -17.76 21.42 15.40
CA GLY A 151 -18.97 21.91 14.73
C GLY A 151 -18.79 23.28 14.04
N ASP A 152 -17.55 23.74 13.86
CA ASP A 152 -17.20 25.01 13.26
C ASP A 152 -16.46 24.84 11.92
N TRP A 153 -16.34 25.94 11.17
CA TRP A 153 -15.61 25.92 9.89
C TRP A 153 -14.12 26.21 10.04
N TRP A 154 -13.69 26.71 11.19
CA TRP A 154 -12.32 27.13 11.43
C TRP A 154 -11.35 25.95 11.61
N HIS A 155 -11.74 24.94 12.40
CA HIS A 155 -10.87 23.77 12.61
C HIS A 155 -10.69 22.92 11.34
N PRO A 156 -11.74 22.62 10.53
CA PRO A 156 -11.56 21.95 9.25
C PRO A 156 -10.67 22.72 8.27
N LEU A 157 -10.78 24.05 8.23
CA LEU A 157 -9.88 24.90 7.42
C LEU A 157 -8.43 24.81 7.91
N GLY A 158 -8.22 24.77 9.23
CA GLY A 158 -6.92 24.53 9.84
C GLY A 158 -6.33 23.17 9.43
N VAL A 159 -7.13 22.10 9.44
CA VAL A 159 -6.73 20.77 8.97
C VAL A 159 -6.31 20.79 7.50
N LEU A 160 -7.09 21.43 6.62
CA LEU A 160 -6.73 21.58 5.20
C LEU A 160 -5.44 22.36 5.02
N THR A 161 -5.23 23.39 5.84
CA THR A 161 -4.01 24.21 5.79
C THR A 161 -2.79 23.38 6.20
N VAL A 162 -2.90 22.62 7.29
CA VAL A 162 -1.84 21.68 7.72
C VAL A 162 -1.56 20.67 6.61
N PHE A 163 -2.60 20.06 6.04
CA PHE A 163 -2.46 19.11 4.94
C PHE A 163 -1.72 19.72 3.74
N ALA A 164 -2.10 20.93 3.32
CA ALA A 164 -1.44 21.62 2.21
C ALA A 164 0.04 21.90 2.50
N VAL A 165 0.37 22.35 3.73
CA VAL A 165 1.75 22.61 4.14
C VAL A 165 2.57 21.32 4.17
N VAL A 166 2.05 20.26 4.78
CA VAL A 166 2.74 18.96 4.86
C VAL A 166 2.95 18.38 3.47
N GLN A 167 1.93 18.35 2.61
CA GLN A 167 2.09 17.87 1.23
C GLN A 167 3.10 18.68 0.42
N THR A 168 3.17 19.99 0.65
CA THR A 168 4.13 20.86 -0.05
C THR A 168 5.55 20.58 0.41
N LEU A 169 5.76 20.44 1.73
CA LEU A 169 7.05 20.03 2.29
C LEU A 169 7.45 18.63 1.82
N GLU A 170 6.50 17.71 1.77
CA GLU A 170 6.70 16.35 1.29
C GLU A 170 7.18 16.35 -0.16
N GLY A 171 6.46 17.04 -1.04
CA GLY A 171 6.75 17.08 -2.47
C GLY A 171 8.01 17.86 -2.84
N LEU A 172 8.30 18.98 -2.16
CA LEU A 172 9.40 19.87 -2.52
C LEU A 172 10.70 19.61 -1.78
N VAL A 173 10.65 19.05 -0.56
CA VAL A 173 11.82 18.93 0.32
C VAL A 173 12.08 17.49 0.74
N ILE A 174 11.09 16.83 1.35
CA ILE A 174 11.27 15.54 2.02
C ILE A 174 11.50 14.43 0.98
N SER A 175 10.58 14.28 0.03
CA SER A 175 10.69 13.30 -1.05
C SER A 175 11.98 13.44 -1.86
N PRO A 176 12.35 14.61 -2.41
CA PRO A 176 13.57 14.72 -3.20
C PRO A 176 14.83 14.50 -2.35
N LYS A 177 14.85 14.89 -1.08
CA LYS A 177 16.03 14.69 -0.21
C LYS A 177 16.20 13.24 0.24
N ILE A 178 15.11 12.51 0.45
CA ILE A 178 15.14 11.13 0.94
C ILE A 178 15.16 10.12 -0.21
N MET A 179 14.32 10.31 -1.22
CA MET A 179 14.22 9.40 -2.36
C MET A 179 15.19 9.74 -3.49
N GLY A 180 15.65 10.99 -3.59
CA GLY A 180 16.66 11.44 -4.55
C GLY A 180 16.25 11.35 -6.02
N GLU A 181 17.00 12.04 -6.91
CA GLU A 181 16.83 12.16 -8.37
C GLU A 181 16.65 10.84 -9.16
N ARG A 182 16.75 9.68 -8.52
CA ARG A 182 16.77 8.38 -9.19
C ARG A 182 15.44 7.94 -9.77
N VAL A 183 14.34 8.51 -9.32
CA VAL A 183 13.03 8.11 -9.84
C VAL A 183 12.67 8.97 -11.05
N GLY A 184 12.85 10.29 -10.98
CA GLY A 184 12.64 11.26 -12.08
C GLY A 184 11.32 11.07 -12.85
N LEU A 185 10.35 10.38 -12.25
CA LEU A 185 9.07 10.04 -12.84
C LEU A 185 8.18 11.25 -12.66
N HIS A 186 7.52 11.67 -13.74
CA HIS A 186 6.48 12.68 -13.64
C HIS A 186 5.40 12.17 -12.66
N PRO A 187 4.84 13.02 -11.76
CA PRO A 187 3.84 12.59 -10.78
C PRO A 187 2.67 11.80 -11.41
N LEU A 188 2.27 12.19 -12.63
CA LEU A 188 1.27 11.47 -13.43
C LEU A 188 1.66 10.00 -13.68
N THR A 189 2.93 9.70 -13.98
CA THR A 189 3.41 8.34 -14.20
C THR A 189 3.31 7.51 -12.93
N ILE A 190 3.51 8.12 -11.77
CA ILE A 190 3.37 7.45 -10.47
C ILE A 190 1.91 7.13 -10.21
N ILE A 191 0.98 8.07 -10.46
CA ILE A 191 -0.46 7.84 -10.31
C ILE A 191 -0.92 6.72 -11.25
N ILE A 192 -0.53 6.77 -12.54
CA ILE A 192 -0.85 5.73 -13.52
C ILE A 192 -0.27 4.39 -13.09
N ALA A 193 0.99 4.37 -12.62
CA ALA A 193 1.62 3.16 -12.13
C ALA A 193 0.85 2.58 -10.95
N VAL A 194 0.49 3.40 -9.95
CA VAL A 194 -0.28 2.96 -8.79
C VAL A 194 -1.63 2.41 -9.22
N MET A 195 -2.39 3.12 -10.07
CA MET A 195 -3.70 2.65 -10.56
C MET A 195 -3.59 1.34 -11.35
N ALA A 196 -2.58 1.25 -12.22
CA ALA A 196 -2.31 0.04 -13.00
C ALA A 196 -1.89 -1.11 -12.08
N GLY A 197 -0.97 -0.87 -11.14
CA GLY A 197 -0.48 -1.86 -10.20
C GLY A 197 -1.56 -2.34 -9.24
N THR A 198 -2.41 -1.45 -8.71
CA THR A 198 -3.53 -1.85 -7.86
C THR A 198 -4.52 -2.74 -8.59
N THR A 199 -4.75 -2.48 -9.87
CA THR A 199 -5.71 -3.25 -10.68
C THR A 199 -5.12 -4.57 -11.14
N LEU A 200 -3.86 -4.57 -11.60
CA LEU A 200 -3.21 -5.72 -12.23
C LEU A 200 -2.59 -6.70 -11.21
N LEU A 201 -2.08 -6.20 -10.09
CA LEU A 201 -1.34 -6.99 -9.10
C LEU A 201 -2.16 -7.29 -7.83
N GLY A 202 -3.49 -7.14 -7.89
CA GLY A 202 -4.40 -7.63 -6.86
C GLY A 202 -4.57 -6.71 -5.65
N GLY A 203 -4.60 -5.39 -5.84
CA GLY A 203 -4.99 -4.42 -4.82
C GLY A 203 -3.82 -3.64 -4.21
N LEU A 204 -3.87 -3.39 -2.90
CA LEU A 204 -2.98 -2.45 -2.20
C LEU A 204 -1.48 -2.78 -2.37
N LEU A 205 -1.12 -4.06 -2.29
CA LEU A 205 0.26 -4.53 -2.50
C LEU A 205 0.77 -4.18 -3.91
N GLY A 206 -0.11 -4.25 -4.90
CA GLY A 206 0.17 -3.86 -6.27
C GLY A 206 0.49 -2.38 -6.42
N GLY A 207 -0.21 -1.51 -5.69
CA GLY A 207 0.06 -0.08 -5.66
C GLY A 207 1.42 0.26 -5.05
N ILE A 208 1.79 -0.40 -3.95
CA ILE A 208 3.10 -0.20 -3.29
C ILE A 208 4.24 -0.64 -4.21
N LEU A 209 4.10 -1.79 -4.88
CA LEU A 209 5.14 -2.32 -5.77
C LEU A 209 5.19 -1.61 -7.13
N ALA A 210 4.12 -0.92 -7.53
CA ALA A 210 4.02 -0.27 -8.83
C ALA A 210 5.10 0.78 -9.07
N ILE A 211 5.41 1.58 -8.04
CA ILE A 211 6.35 2.69 -8.12
C ILE A 211 7.78 2.19 -8.36
N PRO A 212 8.36 1.28 -7.54
CA PRO A 212 9.70 0.76 -7.78
C PRO A 212 9.78 -0.06 -9.07
N LEU A 213 8.74 -0.82 -9.43
CA LEU A 213 8.71 -1.56 -10.70
C LEU A 213 8.72 -0.62 -11.90
N THR A 214 7.93 0.46 -11.86
CA THR A 214 7.87 1.45 -12.94
C THR A 214 9.17 2.24 -13.05
N ALA A 215 9.82 2.56 -11.92
CA ALA A 215 11.14 3.16 -11.90
C ALA A 215 12.18 2.24 -12.54
N ALA A 216 12.18 0.95 -12.19
CA ALA A 216 13.08 -0.03 -12.78
C ALA A 216 12.82 -0.23 -14.28
N LEU A 217 11.56 -0.37 -14.69
CA LEU A 217 11.15 -0.47 -16.10
C LEU A 217 11.61 0.75 -16.90
N ARG A 218 11.45 1.96 -16.36
CA ARG A 218 11.92 3.18 -17.03
C ARG A 218 13.42 3.15 -17.26
N VAL A 219 14.22 2.74 -16.27
CA VAL A 219 15.69 2.67 -16.40
C VAL A 219 16.10 1.63 -17.45
N ILE A 220 15.42 0.48 -17.48
CA ILE A 220 15.64 -0.57 -18.48
C ILE A 220 15.26 -0.04 -19.87
N MET A 221 14.08 0.55 -20.03
CA MET A 221 13.67 1.13 -21.31
C MET A 221 14.61 2.24 -21.76
N PHE A 222 15.07 3.10 -20.85
CA PHE A 222 16.03 4.15 -21.20
C PHE A 222 17.37 3.56 -21.66
N ARG A 223 17.82 2.45 -21.07
CA ARG A 223 19.08 1.79 -21.44
C ARG A 223 19.01 1.03 -22.77
N TYR A 224 17.88 0.37 -23.08
CA TYR A 224 17.75 -0.48 -24.26
C TYR A 224 17.05 0.18 -25.45
N VAL A 225 16.09 1.08 -25.20
CA VAL A 225 15.29 1.74 -26.25
C VAL A 225 15.90 3.09 -26.62
N TRP A 226 16.35 3.87 -25.64
CA TRP A 226 17.02 5.15 -25.86
C TRP A 226 18.54 4.98 -25.83
N LYS A 227 19.09 4.44 -26.92
CA LYS A 227 20.53 4.59 -27.18
C LYS A 227 20.80 6.10 -27.23
N LYS A 228 21.51 6.63 -26.23
CA LYS A 228 22.08 7.99 -26.27
C LYS A 228 22.89 8.01 -27.56
N ARG A 229 22.39 8.67 -28.59
CA ARG A 229 23.16 8.97 -29.79
C ARG A 229 24.22 9.94 -29.30
N GLU A 230 25.40 9.40 -29.02
CA GLU A 230 26.60 10.21 -28.76
C GLU A 230 26.71 11.17 -29.94
N ALA A 231 26.67 12.47 -29.62
CA ALA A 231 26.96 13.56 -30.53
C ALA A 231 28.41 13.96 -30.31
#